data_AF-A0A920DSW7-F1
#
_entry.id   AF-A0A920DSW7-F1
#
_cell.length_a   1.000
_cell.length_b   1.000
_cell.length_c   1.000
_cell.angle_alpha   90.00
_cell.angle_beta   90.00
_cell.angle_gamma   90.00
#
_symmetry.space_group_name_H-M   'P 1'
#
loop_
_entity.id
_entity.type
_entity.pdbx_description
1 polymer ?
#
loop_
_entity_poly.entity_id
_entity_poly.type
_entity_poly.pdbx_seq_one_letter_code
_entity_poly.pdbx_strand_id
1 'polypeptide(L)'
;MSIKENSDLGKQMIYPERISKNELLELPLLQFPGKIHLVNDRIEMEKAMELIQEEALLGFDTETRPSFKRGENHPVALLQLASETDAFLFQLRDLGLPDPLKELFEDESVLKIGVAIHDDIKALQQKSEFHPNGFVDLADIARRFGIITTGLRNLTGIVLKSRISKRYQLSNWNRKILDEHQQLYAATDAWVCREIYLQMMESDLEGMTALDQVDTESLDGTSSEETQKEELRNAI
;
A
#
# COMPACT_ATOMS: atom_id res chain seq x y z
N MET A 1 5.13 -48.64 3.13
CA MET A 1 4.82 -47.62 4.14
C MET A 1 5.33 -46.29 3.62
N SER A 2 4.38 -45.39 3.37
CA SER A 2 4.44 -44.01 2.87
C SER A 2 5.67 -43.51 2.12
N ILE A 3 5.46 -43.35 0.81
CA ILE A 3 6.06 -42.31 -0.02
C ILE A 3 5.68 -40.96 0.61
N LYS A 4 6.66 -40.12 0.92
CA LYS A 4 6.41 -38.71 1.23
C LYS A 4 6.01 -38.03 -0.07
N GLU A 5 4.74 -37.67 -0.20
CA GLU A 5 4.28 -36.78 -1.25
C GLU A 5 4.92 -35.40 -1.03
N ASN A 6 5.82 -35.07 -1.95
CA ASN A 6 6.33 -33.73 -2.17
C ASN A 6 5.21 -32.95 -2.85
N SER A 7 4.38 -32.24 -2.07
CA SER A 7 3.42 -31.27 -2.62
C SER A 7 3.89 -29.84 -2.33
N ASP A 8 5.14 -29.55 -2.69
CA ASP A 8 5.60 -28.18 -2.86
C ASP A 8 5.55 -27.89 -4.36
N LEU A 9 4.32 -27.81 -4.88
CA LEU A 9 4.06 -27.25 -6.20
C LEU A 9 4.47 -25.78 -6.09
N GLY A 10 5.68 -25.48 -6.55
CA GLY A 10 6.29 -24.16 -6.47
C GLY A 10 5.35 -23.10 -7.03
N LYS A 11 4.65 -22.39 -6.14
CA LYS A 11 3.99 -21.14 -6.50
C LYS A 11 5.08 -20.23 -7.04
N GLN A 12 4.97 -19.89 -8.32
CA GLN A 12 5.83 -18.87 -8.89
C GLN A 12 5.53 -17.57 -8.14
N MET A 13 6.48 -17.19 -7.29
CA MET A 13 6.36 -16.01 -6.45
C MET A 13 6.42 -14.79 -7.36
N ILE A 14 5.30 -14.07 -7.50
CA ILE A 14 5.18 -12.88 -8.37
C ILE A 14 6.20 -11.80 -7.94
N TYR A 15 6.49 -11.73 -6.64
CA TYR A 15 7.45 -10.79 -6.07
C TYR A 15 8.56 -11.51 -5.31
N PRO A 16 9.79 -10.95 -5.28
CA PRO A 16 10.84 -11.44 -4.39
C PRO A 16 10.45 -11.20 -2.93
N GLU A 17 10.80 -12.15 -2.05
CA GLU A 17 10.49 -12.07 -0.61
C GLU A 17 11.14 -10.85 0.09
N ARG A 18 12.29 -10.39 -0.45
CA ARG A 18 13.13 -9.33 0.10
C ARG A 18 13.84 -8.58 -1.02
N ILE A 19 14.26 -7.36 -0.71
CA ILE A 19 15.19 -6.58 -1.53
C ILE A 19 16.34 -6.07 -0.65
N SER A 20 17.57 -6.19 -1.12
CA SER A 20 18.74 -5.68 -0.40
C SER A 20 18.85 -4.16 -0.50
N LYS A 21 19.64 -3.57 0.40
CA LYS A 21 19.92 -2.12 0.36
C LYS A 21 20.64 -1.71 -0.92
N ASN A 22 21.51 -2.56 -1.47
CA ASN A 22 22.27 -2.25 -2.69
C ASN A 22 21.35 -2.28 -3.90
N GLU A 23 20.52 -3.32 -4.04
CA GLU A 23 19.50 -3.38 -5.10
C GLU A 23 18.57 -2.15 -5.04
N LEU A 24 18.11 -1.77 -3.85
CA LEU A 24 17.31 -0.56 -3.66
C LEU A 24 18.00 0.74 -4.08
N LEU A 25 19.33 0.82 -4.09
CA LEU A 25 20.05 2.03 -4.48
C LEU A 25 20.17 2.17 -6.00
N GLU A 26 20.17 1.05 -6.72
CA GLU A 26 20.22 1.01 -8.18
C GLU A 26 18.87 1.36 -8.84
N LEU A 27 17.77 1.28 -8.09
CA LEU A 27 16.43 1.61 -8.60
C LEU A 27 16.26 3.13 -8.83
N PRO A 28 15.42 3.54 -9.80
CA PRO A 28 15.11 4.94 -10.05
C PRO A 28 14.45 5.59 -8.84
N LEU A 29 14.80 6.86 -8.56
CA LEU A 29 14.13 7.64 -7.53
C LEU A 29 12.72 7.99 -8.00
N LEU A 30 11.73 7.57 -7.21
CA LEU A 30 10.33 7.87 -7.42
C LEU A 30 9.89 9.01 -6.51
N GLN A 31 9.09 9.92 -7.05
CA GLN A 31 8.53 11.07 -6.38
C GLN A 31 7.10 11.26 -6.87
N PHE A 32 6.23 11.77 -6.00
CA PHE A 32 4.88 12.13 -6.38
C PHE A 32 4.88 13.14 -7.54
N PRO A 33 4.21 12.85 -8.68
CA PRO A 33 4.23 13.72 -9.85
C PRO A 33 3.11 14.77 -9.85
N GLY A 34 2.14 14.64 -8.94
CA GLY A 34 0.90 15.41 -8.95
C GLY A 34 0.96 16.73 -8.18
N LYS A 35 -0.23 17.28 -7.91
CA LYS A 35 -0.41 18.55 -7.21
C LYS A 35 -0.45 18.32 -5.70
N ILE A 36 0.32 19.12 -4.96
CA ILE A 36 0.35 19.06 -3.50
C ILE A 36 -0.48 20.22 -2.93
N HIS A 37 -1.42 19.89 -2.05
CA HIS A 37 -2.26 20.82 -1.32
C HIS A 37 -1.85 20.82 0.15
N LEU A 38 -1.32 21.94 0.62
CA LEU A 38 -1.02 22.12 2.04
C LEU A 38 -2.26 22.64 2.75
N VAL A 39 -2.81 21.84 3.67
CA VAL A 39 -4.05 22.16 4.36
C VAL A 39 -3.75 22.55 5.81
N ASN A 40 -3.83 23.85 6.09
CA ASN A 40 -3.50 24.43 7.41
C ASN A 40 -4.57 25.41 7.94
N ASP A 41 -5.67 25.60 7.22
CA ASP A 41 -6.84 26.32 7.70
C ASP A 41 -8.15 25.68 7.19
N ARG A 42 -9.27 26.26 7.60
CA ARG A 42 -10.62 25.76 7.29
C ARG A 42 -10.99 25.91 5.81
N ILE A 43 -10.53 26.97 5.15
CA ILE A 43 -10.87 27.25 3.74
C ILE A 43 -10.16 26.24 2.84
N GLU A 44 -8.87 26.01 3.08
CA GLU A 44 -8.12 24.99 2.33
C GLU A 44 -8.62 23.58 2.66
N MET A 45 -9.10 23.35 3.88
CA MET A 45 -9.74 22.07 4.23
C MET A 45 -11.03 21.86 3.44
N GLU A 46 -11.91 22.85 3.32
CA GLU A 46 -13.15 22.71 2.53
C GLU A 46 -12.83 22.36 1.06
N LYS A 47 -11.89 23.07 0.44
CA LYS A 47 -11.44 22.78 -0.93
C LYS A 47 -10.81 21.39 -1.09
N ALA A 48 -9.98 20.98 -0.12
CA ALA A 48 -9.37 19.66 -0.15
C ALA A 48 -10.43 18.55 -0.04
N MET A 49 -11.42 18.73 0.84
CA MET A 49 -12.48 17.74 1.02
C MET A 49 -13.40 17.61 -0.19
N GLU A 50 -13.66 18.70 -0.93
CA GLU A 50 -14.40 18.64 -2.21
C GLU A 50 -13.73 17.69 -3.21
N LEU A 51 -12.39 17.74 -3.32
CA LEU A 51 -11.63 16.85 -4.21
C LEU A 51 -11.56 15.42 -3.66
N ILE A 52 -11.34 15.26 -2.35
CA ILE A 52 -11.23 13.96 -1.69
C ILE A 52 -12.53 13.15 -1.79
N GLN A 53 -13.70 13.80 -1.79
CA GLN A 53 -15.00 13.13 -1.90
C GLN A 53 -15.23 12.44 -3.26
N GLU A 54 -14.45 12.79 -4.28
CA GLU A 54 -14.51 12.13 -5.60
C GLU A 54 -13.68 10.82 -5.64
N GLU A 55 -12.89 10.55 -4.59
CA GLU A 55 -11.93 9.45 -4.56
C GLU A 55 -12.48 8.25 -3.79
N ALA A 56 -12.52 7.08 -4.43
CA ALA A 56 -12.84 5.81 -3.76
C ALA A 56 -11.61 5.15 -3.12
N LEU A 57 -10.39 5.62 -3.46
CA LEU A 57 -9.15 5.01 -3.01
C LEU A 57 -8.05 6.06 -2.82
N LEU A 58 -7.56 6.14 -1.59
CA LEU A 58 -6.55 7.09 -1.15
C LEU A 58 -5.36 6.36 -0.53
N GLY A 59 -4.17 6.81 -0.85
CA GLY A 59 -2.98 6.55 -0.06
C GLY A 59 -3.07 7.32 1.27
N PHE A 60 -2.59 6.71 2.34
CA PHE A 60 -2.65 7.23 3.71
C PHE A 60 -1.29 7.04 4.38
N ASP A 61 -0.81 8.10 5.03
CA ASP A 61 0.34 8.04 5.93
C ASP A 61 0.20 9.12 7.02
N THR A 62 1.00 9.01 8.09
CA THR A 62 1.12 10.08 9.08
C THR A 62 2.55 10.36 9.49
N GLU A 63 2.80 11.58 9.95
CA GLU A 63 4.11 11.99 10.46
C GLU A 63 4.01 12.63 11.84
N THR A 64 4.95 12.27 12.71
CA THR A 64 5.09 12.81 14.08
C THR A 64 6.41 13.55 14.21
N ARG A 65 6.50 14.50 15.16
CA ARG A 65 7.83 15.00 15.53
C ARG A 65 8.63 13.85 16.16
N PRO A 66 9.89 13.59 15.74
CA PRO A 66 10.68 12.55 16.38
C PRO A 66 10.97 12.89 17.83
N SER A 67 11.01 11.86 18.67
CA SER A 67 11.48 11.94 20.05
C SER A 67 12.81 11.20 20.20
N PHE A 68 13.79 11.86 20.80
CA PHE A 68 15.10 11.28 21.11
C PHE A 68 15.22 10.85 22.58
N LYS A 69 14.14 10.99 23.36
CA LYS A 69 14.06 10.57 24.76
C LYS A 69 13.10 9.39 24.89
N ARG A 70 13.55 8.36 25.61
CA ARG A 70 12.75 7.15 25.83
C ARG A 70 11.49 7.49 26.62
N GLY A 71 10.32 7.12 26.08
CA GLY A 71 9.02 7.30 26.73
C GLY A 71 8.30 8.62 26.42
N GLU A 72 8.90 9.51 25.62
CA GLU A 72 8.25 10.72 25.15
C GLU A 72 7.66 10.46 23.75
N ASN A 73 6.34 10.54 23.63
CA ASN A 73 5.61 10.43 22.36
C ASN A 73 5.04 11.79 21.98
N HIS A 74 5.04 12.09 20.68
CA HIS A 74 4.44 13.31 20.14
C HIS A 74 3.16 12.98 19.39
N PRO A 75 2.12 13.84 19.49
CA PRO A 75 0.91 13.65 18.72
C PRO A 75 1.23 13.75 17.22
N VAL A 76 0.38 13.12 16.40
CA VAL A 76 0.44 13.27 14.94
C VAL A 76 0.48 14.74 14.57
N ALA A 77 1.47 15.13 13.77
CA ALA A 77 1.67 16.52 13.36
C ALA A 77 1.16 16.77 11.94
N LEU A 78 1.27 15.77 11.07
CA LEU A 78 0.86 15.82 9.68
C LEU A 78 0.13 14.52 9.33
N LEU A 79 -1.02 14.65 8.67
CA LEU A 79 -1.72 13.56 8.00
C LEU A 79 -1.54 13.75 6.50
N GLN A 80 -1.26 12.66 5.78
CA GLN A 80 -1.15 12.66 4.34
C GLN A 80 -2.26 11.79 3.74
N LEU A 81 -2.96 12.34 2.74
CA LEU A 81 -3.86 11.60 1.88
C LEU A 81 -3.44 11.83 0.43
N ALA A 82 -3.47 10.81 -0.42
CA ALA A 82 -3.08 10.97 -1.81
C ALA A 82 -3.97 10.17 -2.77
N SER A 83 -4.50 10.82 -3.79
CA SER A 83 -5.11 10.18 -4.95
C SER A 83 -4.07 9.97 -6.05
N GLU A 84 -4.52 9.70 -7.28
CA GLU A 84 -3.63 9.59 -8.44
C GLU A 84 -2.89 10.91 -8.75
N THR A 85 -3.63 12.03 -8.67
CA THR A 85 -3.18 13.33 -9.16
C THR A 85 -2.96 14.36 -8.07
N ASP A 86 -3.52 14.15 -6.88
CA ASP A 86 -3.51 15.13 -5.80
C ASP A 86 -3.07 14.52 -4.47
N ALA A 87 -2.20 15.23 -3.75
CA ALA A 87 -1.77 14.89 -2.40
C ALA A 87 -2.15 16.02 -1.43
N PHE A 88 -2.76 15.66 -0.31
CA PHE A 88 -3.30 16.55 0.69
C PHE A 88 -2.53 16.38 2.00
N LEU A 89 -1.90 17.46 2.45
CA LEU A 89 -1.03 17.48 3.62
C LEU A 89 -1.71 18.28 4.74
N PHE A 90 -2.45 17.60 5.61
CA PHE A 90 -3.20 18.21 6.70
C PHE A 90 -2.32 18.44 7.92
N GLN A 91 -2.02 19.71 8.25
CA GLN A 91 -1.25 20.07 9.43
C GLN A 91 -2.09 20.00 10.72
N LEU A 92 -2.22 18.78 11.27
CA LEU A 92 -3.03 18.49 12.45
C LEU A 92 -2.53 19.11 13.77
N ARG A 93 -1.35 19.74 13.78
CA ARG A 93 -0.92 20.59 14.91
C ARG A 93 -1.92 21.72 15.14
N ASP A 94 -2.31 22.40 14.06
CA ASP A 94 -3.13 23.62 14.14
C ASP A 94 -4.61 23.31 13.85
N LEU A 95 -4.90 22.36 12.94
CA LEU A 95 -6.27 21.95 12.61
C LEU A 95 -6.95 21.10 13.69
N GLY A 96 -6.18 20.42 14.54
CA GLY A 96 -6.70 19.26 15.26
C GLY A 96 -7.08 18.14 14.28
N LEU A 97 -8.11 17.35 14.60
CA LEU A 97 -8.71 16.38 13.68
C LEU A 97 -10.18 16.80 13.42
N PRO A 98 -10.45 17.58 12.36
CA PRO A 98 -11.78 18.13 12.08
C PRO A 98 -12.79 17.06 11.66
N ASP A 99 -14.08 17.36 11.82
CA ASP A 99 -15.18 16.43 11.56
C ASP A 99 -15.19 15.82 10.15
N PRO A 100 -14.95 16.58 9.05
CA PRO A 100 -14.90 15.99 7.70
C PRO A 100 -13.84 14.89 7.52
N LEU A 101 -12.70 14.99 8.22
CA LEU A 101 -11.69 13.92 8.19
C LEU A 101 -12.14 12.69 8.98
N LYS A 102 -12.87 12.87 10.08
CA LYS A 102 -13.45 11.74 10.83
C LYS A 102 -14.50 11.03 9.99
N GLU A 103 -15.40 11.78 9.36
CA GLU A 103 -16.41 11.23 8.45
C GLU A 103 -15.76 10.39 7.35
N LEU A 104 -14.68 10.89 6.72
CA LEU A 104 -13.88 10.13 5.75
C LEU A 104 -13.27 8.84 6.34
N PHE A 105 -12.77 8.91 7.58
CA PHE A 105 -12.16 7.75 8.25
C PHE A 105 -13.20 6.71 8.70
N GLU A 106 -14.46 7.11 8.86
CA GLU A 106 -15.59 6.25 9.20
C GLU A 106 -16.31 5.69 7.96
N ASP A 107 -16.04 6.24 6.77
CA ASP A 107 -16.62 5.80 5.50
C ASP A 107 -15.93 4.52 4.98
N GLU A 108 -16.70 3.43 4.83
CA GLU A 108 -16.22 2.16 4.29
C GLU A 108 -16.10 2.15 2.76
N SER A 109 -16.78 3.07 2.07
CA SER A 109 -16.76 3.17 0.60
C SER A 109 -15.46 3.76 0.05
N VAL A 110 -14.70 4.45 0.91
CA VAL A 110 -13.39 5.00 0.58
C VAL A 110 -12.29 4.17 1.25
N LEU A 111 -11.42 3.58 0.43
CA LEU A 111 -10.27 2.84 0.93
C LEU A 111 -9.11 3.77 1.28
N LYS A 112 -8.51 3.58 2.46
CA LYS A 112 -7.33 4.30 2.95
C LYS A 112 -6.16 3.33 3.09
N ILE A 113 -5.25 3.39 2.13
CA ILE A 113 -4.17 2.43 1.95
C ILE A 113 -2.89 2.96 2.60
N GLY A 114 -2.30 2.25 3.56
CA GLY A 114 -1.01 2.62 4.14
C GLY A 114 -0.18 1.41 4.55
N VAL A 115 0.98 1.66 5.18
CA VAL A 115 1.86 0.62 5.71
C VAL A 115 1.93 0.70 7.23
N ALA A 116 1.63 -0.41 7.91
CA ALA A 116 1.71 -0.50 9.38
C ALA A 116 0.83 0.51 10.13
N ILE A 117 -0.35 0.80 9.56
CA ILE A 117 -1.24 1.92 9.93
C ILE A 117 -1.92 1.82 11.30
N HIS A 118 -1.82 0.68 11.99
CA HIS A 118 -2.54 0.44 13.24
C HIS A 118 -2.17 1.45 14.34
N ASP A 119 -0.88 1.76 14.45
CA ASP A 119 -0.41 2.73 15.46
C ASP A 119 -0.71 4.17 15.03
N ASP A 120 -0.74 4.47 13.73
CA ASP A 120 -1.18 5.75 13.18
C ASP A 120 -2.66 6.03 13.51
N ILE A 121 -3.54 5.05 13.27
CA ILE A 121 -4.98 5.15 13.58
C ILE A 121 -5.18 5.42 15.07
N LYS A 122 -4.51 4.67 15.95
CA LYS A 122 -4.58 4.91 17.40
C LYS A 122 -4.09 6.30 17.78
N ALA A 123 -3.01 6.77 17.15
CA ALA A 123 -2.46 8.10 17.42
C ALA A 123 -3.39 9.22 16.94
N LEU A 124 -4.13 9.00 15.86
CA LEU A 124 -5.19 9.90 15.40
C LEU A 124 -6.40 9.87 16.35
N GLN A 125 -6.82 8.69 16.82
CA GLN A 125 -7.92 8.55 17.78
C GLN A 125 -7.64 9.23 19.14
N GLN A 126 -6.36 9.39 19.50
CA GLN A 126 -5.97 10.19 20.67
C GLN A 126 -6.25 11.69 20.50
N LYS A 127 -6.36 12.19 19.27
CA LYS A 127 -6.75 13.59 19.00
C LYS A 127 -8.25 13.79 19.05
N SER A 128 -9.00 12.86 18.48
CA SER A 128 -10.46 12.90 18.41
C SER A 128 -10.96 11.48 18.11
N GLU A 129 -12.00 11.04 18.79
CA GLU A 129 -12.57 9.71 18.62
C GLU A 129 -13.26 9.56 17.25
N PHE A 130 -13.04 8.42 16.59
CA PHE A 130 -13.71 7.98 15.37
C PHE A 130 -13.64 6.46 15.23
N HIS A 131 -14.53 5.86 14.44
CA HIS A 131 -14.57 4.43 14.13
C HIS A 131 -13.84 4.12 12.81
N PRO A 132 -12.64 3.52 12.84
CA PRO A 132 -11.87 3.32 11.62
C PRO A 132 -12.55 2.30 10.69
N ASN A 133 -12.89 2.73 9.47
CA ASN A 133 -13.41 1.90 8.38
C ASN A 133 -12.62 2.16 7.10
N GLY A 134 -12.64 1.21 6.16
CA GLY A 134 -11.96 1.34 4.86
C GLY A 134 -10.43 1.39 4.92
N PHE A 135 -9.81 1.25 6.09
CA PHE A 135 -8.35 1.21 6.22
C PHE A 135 -7.78 -0.15 5.78
N VAL A 136 -6.72 -0.11 4.97
CA VAL A 136 -6.06 -1.30 4.42
C VAL A 136 -4.56 -1.22 4.70
N ASP A 137 -4.04 -2.20 5.44
CA ASP A 137 -2.60 -2.32 5.71
C ASP A 137 -1.92 -3.15 4.61
N LEU A 138 -1.07 -2.48 3.82
CA LEU A 138 -0.25 -3.11 2.79
C LEU A 138 0.66 -4.21 3.33
N ALA A 139 1.07 -4.14 4.59
CA ALA A 139 1.91 -5.19 5.18
C ALA A 139 1.16 -6.53 5.26
N ASP A 140 -0.16 -6.53 5.45
CA ASP A 140 -0.99 -7.74 5.45
C ASP A 140 -1.11 -8.34 4.05
N ILE A 141 -1.35 -7.49 3.05
CA ILE A 141 -1.43 -7.90 1.64
C ILE A 141 -0.08 -8.44 1.17
N ALA A 142 1.01 -7.72 1.43
CA ALA A 142 2.36 -8.10 1.04
C ALA A 142 2.76 -9.49 1.58
N ARG A 143 2.36 -9.83 2.81
CA ARG A 143 2.61 -11.15 3.40
C ARG A 143 1.92 -12.28 2.63
N ARG A 144 0.75 -12.04 2.03
CA ARG A 144 0.05 -13.04 1.19
C ARG A 144 0.80 -13.33 -0.11
N PHE A 145 1.54 -12.35 -0.63
CA PHE A 145 2.49 -12.50 -1.74
C PHE A 145 3.85 -13.05 -1.28
N GLY A 146 3.98 -13.48 -0.02
CA GLY A 146 5.21 -13.98 0.62
C GLY A 146 6.34 -12.95 0.73
N ILE A 147 6.03 -11.66 0.65
CA ILE A 147 7.00 -10.60 0.93
C ILE A 147 7.21 -10.52 2.45
N ILE A 148 8.47 -10.64 2.87
CA ILE A 148 8.84 -10.63 4.29
C ILE A 148 9.16 -9.21 4.76
N THR A 149 9.79 -8.38 3.91
CA THR A 149 10.16 -7.01 4.27
C THR A 149 9.09 -6.01 3.86
N THR A 150 8.15 -5.72 4.75
CA THR A 150 6.93 -4.96 4.46
C THR A 150 6.99 -3.46 4.75
N GLY A 151 8.15 -2.90 5.08
CA GLY A 151 8.29 -1.45 5.23
C GLY A 151 8.14 -0.73 3.89
N LEU A 152 7.55 0.48 3.89
CA LEU A 152 7.17 1.21 2.68
C LEU A 152 8.26 1.23 1.60
N ARG A 153 9.47 1.70 1.95
CA ARG A 153 10.61 1.72 1.02
C ARG A 153 10.93 0.35 0.38
N ASN A 154 10.81 -0.74 1.14
CA ASN A 154 11.08 -2.07 0.62
C ASN A 154 9.95 -2.52 -0.30
N LEU A 155 8.69 -2.26 0.07
CA LEU A 155 7.54 -2.54 -0.79
C LEU A 155 7.61 -1.75 -2.10
N THR A 156 7.95 -0.46 -2.07
CA THR A 156 8.17 0.34 -3.29
C THR A 156 9.23 -0.32 -4.21
N GLY A 157 10.35 -0.77 -3.63
CA GLY A 157 11.41 -1.42 -4.42
C GLY A 157 11.01 -2.78 -4.98
N ILE A 158 10.27 -3.58 -4.21
CA ILE A 158 9.84 -4.91 -4.58
C ILE A 158 8.75 -4.86 -5.65
N VAL A 159 7.74 -4.00 -5.46
CA VAL A 159 6.50 -3.96 -6.23
C VAL A 159 6.63 -3.00 -7.41
N LEU A 160 7.01 -1.74 -7.16
CA LEU A 160 7.08 -0.68 -8.18
C LEU A 160 8.45 -0.57 -8.87
N LYS A 161 9.40 -1.45 -8.50
CA LYS A 161 10.80 -1.42 -9.00
C LYS A 161 11.44 -0.04 -8.91
N SER A 162 11.10 0.69 -7.85
CA SER A 162 11.52 2.08 -7.64
C SER A 162 11.94 2.32 -6.20
N ARG A 163 12.75 3.35 -5.95
CA ARG A 163 13.15 3.75 -4.59
C ARG A 163 12.56 5.10 -4.21
N ILE A 164 12.16 5.23 -2.95
CA ILE A 164 11.81 6.50 -2.32
C ILE A 164 12.93 6.97 -1.38
N SER A 165 12.96 8.28 -1.11
CA SER A 165 13.89 8.89 -0.16
C SER A 165 13.54 8.50 1.28
N LYS A 166 14.49 8.63 2.21
CA LYS A 166 14.25 8.59 3.67
C LYS A 166 14.68 9.88 4.38
N ARG A 167 15.05 10.89 3.59
CA ARG A 167 15.78 12.07 4.08
C ARG A 167 14.98 12.87 5.10
N TYR A 168 13.65 12.87 5.00
CA TYR A 168 12.78 13.71 5.83
C TYR A 168 12.00 12.93 6.89
N GLN A 169 12.20 11.61 7.00
CA GLN A 169 11.54 10.77 8.01
C GLN A 169 11.74 11.28 9.45
N LEU A 170 12.92 11.82 9.76
CA LEU A 170 13.23 12.39 11.09
C LEU A 170 13.13 13.93 11.08
N SER A 171 12.32 14.51 10.20
CA SER A 171 12.11 15.95 10.18
C SER A 171 11.28 16.40 11.39
N ASN A 172 11.38 17.68 11.74
CA ASN A 172 10.42 18.27 12.66
C ASN A 172 9.12 18.56 11.89
N TRP A 173 8.24 17.55 11.81
CA TRP A 173 6.93 17.66 11.20
C TRP A 173 5.95 18.58 11.94
N ASN A 174 6.31 19.00 13.16
CA ASN A 174 5.58 19.98 13.94
C ASN A 174 6.01 21.44 13.63
N ARG A 175 6.62 21.72 12.47
CA ARG A 175 6.96 23.09 12.00
C ARG A 175 5.75 23.79 11.38
N LYS A 176 5.65 25.12 11.58
CA LYS A 176 4.54 25.94 11.03
C LYS A 176 4.48 25.97 9.51
N ILE A 177 5.66 25.95 8.90
CA ILE A 177 5.83 26.00 7.45
C ILE A 177 6.70 24.79 7.10
N LEU A 178 6.18 23.95 6.21
CA LEU A 178 6.92 22.84 5.62
C LEU A 178 7.55 23.33 4.32
N ASP A 179 8.83 23.04 4.12
CA ASP A 179 9.48 23.33 2.84
C ASP A 179 9.00 22.37 1.73
N GLU A 180 9.27 22.73 0.48
CA GLU A 180 8.84 21.96 -0.70
C GLU A 180 9.35 20.52 -0.68
N HIS A 181 10.54 20.27 -0.13
CA HIS A 181 11.11 18.92 -0.07
C HIS A 181 10.42 18.06 1.00
N GLN A 182 10.04 18.66 2.13
CA GLN A 182 9.23 17.99 3.15
C GLN A 182 7.84 17.66 2.60
N GLN A 183 7.22 18.60 1.90
CA GLN A 183 5.91 18.41 1.30
C GLN A 183 5.96 17.28 0.25
N LEU A 184 6.95 17.32 -0.65
CA LEU A 184 7.12 16.29 -1.67
C LEU A 184 7.41 14.91 -1.06
N TYR A 185 8.21 14.85 0.00
CA TYR A 185 8.46 13.61 0.73
C TYR A 185 7.15 13.02 1.28
N ALA A 186 6.39 13.81 2.03
CA ALA A 186 5.15 13.36 2.68
C ALA A 186 4.08 12.98 1.64
N ALA A 187 3.97 13.75 0.56
CA ALA A 187 3.09 13.42 -0.56
C ALA A 187 3.48 12.11 -1.24
N THR A 188 4.78 11.87 -1.43
CA THR A 188 5.29 10.62 -2.03
C THR A 188 4.96 9.42 -1.16
N ASP A 189 5.14 9.50 0.16
CA ASP A 189 4.95 8.34 1.05
C ASP A 189 3.47 7.87 1.06
N ALA A 190 2.50 8.79 1.12
CA ALA A 190 1.09 8.41 0.97
C ALA A 190 0.78 7.90 -0.44
N TRP A 191 1.21 8.61 -1.48
CA TRP A 191 0.91 8.24 -2.87
C TRP A 191 1.43 6.85 -3.23
N VAL A 192 2.68 6.52 -2.86
CA VAL A 192 3.23 5.20 -3.18
C VAL A 192 2.49 4.07 -2.47
N CYS A 193 1.81 4.32 -1.34
CA CYS A 193 0.94 3.31 -0.73
C CYS A 193 -0.21 2.94 -1.67
N ARG A 194 -0.90 3.93 -2.25
CA ARG A 194 -1.94 3.71 -3.27
C ARG A 194 -1.40 2.93 -4.46
N GLU A 195 -0.27 3.35 -5.02
CA GLU A 195 0.31 2.70 -6.21
C GLU A 195 0.73 1.25 -5.94
N ILE A 196 1.32 0.97 -4.77
CA ILE A 196 1.68 -0.40 -4.37
C ILE A 196 0.42 -1.28 -4.30
N TYR A 197 -0.66 -0.77 -3.72
CA TYR A 197 -1.91 -1.53 -3.62
C TYR A 197 -2.47 -1.86 -5.00
N LEU A 198 -2.57 -0.87 -5.90
CA LEU A 198 -3.08 -1.08 -7.25
C LEU A 198 -2.26 -2.14 -8.00
N GLN A 199 -0.92 -2.03 -7.95
CA GLN A 199 -0.03 -3.01 -8.61
C GLN A 199 -0.18 -4.42 -8.03
N MET A 200 -0.34 -4.54 -6.71
CA MET A 200 -0.55 -5.84 -6.05
C MET A 200 -1.90 -6.46 -6.42
N MET A 201 -2.97 -5.66 -6.50
CA MET A 201 -4.29 -6.16 -6.89
C MET A 201 -4.33 -6.61 -8.34
N GLU A 202 -3.70 -5.84 -9.24
CA GLU A 202 -3.50 -6.24 -10.65
C GLU A 202 -2.74 -7.57 -10.74
N SER A 203 -1.65 -7.71 -9.98
CA SER A 203 -0.85 -8.92 -9.96
C SER A 203 -1.59 -10.14 -9.38
N ASP A 204 -2.47 -9.95 -8.39
CA ASP A 204 -3.34 -11.03 -7.86
C ASP A 204 -4.31 -11.54 -8.93
N LEU A 205 -4.94 -10.60 -9.66
CA LEU A 205 -5.86 -10.90 -10.75
C LEU A 205 -5.18 -11.67 -11.88
N GLU A 206 -4.01 -11.20 -12.33
CA GLU A 206 -3.22 -11.91 -13.35
C GLU A 206 -2.83 -13.31 -12.88
N GLY A 207 -2.39 -13.46 -11.63
CA GLY A 207 -2.06 -14.75 -11.04
C GLY A 207 -3.24 -15.73 -11.01
N MET A 208 -4.45 -15.26 -10.71
CA MET A 208 -5.67 -16.07 -10.74
C MET A 208 -6.03 -16.50 -12.17
N THR A 209 -6.01 -15.57 -13.13
CA THR A 209 -6.34 -15.89 -14.53
C THR A 209 -5.38 -16.88 -15.18
N ALA A 210 -4.08 -16.84 -14.82
CA ALA A 210 -3.09 -17.78 -15.31
C ALA A 210 -3.32 -19.20 -14.75
N LEU A 211 -3.76 -19.35 -13.50
CA LEU A 211 -4.08 -20.64 -12.90
C LEU A 211 -5.32 -21.29 -13.54
N ASP A 212 -6.36 -20.49 -13.81
CA ASP A 212 -7.58 -20.98 -14.46
C ASP A 212 -7.30 -21.51 -15.88
N GLN A 213 -6.38 -20.89 -16.63
CA GLN A 213 -6.00 -21.35 -17.98
C GLN A 213 -5.22 -22.68 -17.95
N VAL A 214 -4.32 -22.86 -16.98
CA VAL A 214 -3.55 -24.11 -16.82
C VAL A 214 -4.47 -25.29 -16.46
N ASP A 215 -5.49 -25.05 -15.64
CA ASP A 215 -6.47 -26.09 -15.30
C ASP A 215 -7.34 -26.47 -16.52
N THR A 216 -7.69 -25.52 -17.40
CA THR A 216 -8.45 -25.82 -18.62
C THR A 216 -7.65 -26.57 -19.70
N GLU A 217 -6.36 -26.27 -19.88
CA GLU A 217 -5.51 -27.00 -20.85
C GLU A 217 -5.16 -28.42 -20.38
N SER A 218 -5.17 -28.67 -19.06
CA SER A 218 -4.93 -30.00 -18.49
C SER A 218 -6.08 -31.00 -18.71
N LEU A 219 -7.29 -30.51 -18.99
CA LEU A 219 -8.47 -31.34 -19.23
C LEU A 219 -8.59 -31.84 -20.68
N ASP A 220 -8.00 -31.14 -21.66
CA ASP A 220 -8.04 -31.52 -23.08
C ASP A 220 -6.98 -32.58 -23.47
N GLY A 221 -6.03 -32.89 -22.58
CA GLY A 221 -4.96 -33.88 -22.84
C GLY A 221 -5.37 -35.36 -22.69
N THR A 222 -6.54 -35.65 -22.11
CA THR A 222 -6.95 -37.04 -21.78
C THR A 222 -7.58 -37.81 -22.93
N SER A 223 -7.89 -37.18 -24.07
CA SER A 223 -8.50 -37.90 -25.21
C SER A 223 -7.53 -38.80 -25.99
N SER A 224 -6.21 -38.63 -25.81
CA SER A 224 -5.20 -39.36 -26.59
C SER A 224 -4.87 -40.77 -26.05
N GLU A 225 -5.07 -41.03 -24.76
CA GLU A 225 -4.83 -42.37 -24.17
C GLU A 225 -6.04 -43.30 -24.27
N GLU A 226 -7.27 -42.77 -24.27
CA GLU A 226 -8.48 -43.59 -24.49
C GLU A 226 -8.58 -44.07 -25.94
N THR A 227 -8.22 -43.22 -26.90
CA THR A 227 -8.23 -43.57 -28.33
C THR A 227 -7.26 -44.73 -28.65
N GLN A 228 -6.07 -44.77 -28.02
CA GLN A 228 -5.13 -45.88 -28.22
C GLN A 228 -5.54 -47.18 -27.51
N LYS A 229 -6.25 -47.11 -26.38
CA LYS A 229 -6.77 -48.31 -25.69
C LYS A 229 -7.97 -48.93 -26.41
N GLU A 230 -8.76 -48.13 -27.12
CA GLU A 230 -9.90 -48.60 -27.91
C GLU A 230 -9.44 -49.29 -29.21
N GLU A 231 -8.41 -48.77 -29.89
CA GLU A 231 -7.84 -49.38 -31.10
C GLU A 231 -7.16 -50.74 -30.81
N LEU A 232 -6.51 -50.90 -29.65
CA LEU A 232 -5.91 -52.17 -29.23
C LEU A 232 -6.93 -53.23 -28.81
N ARG A 233 -8.15 -52.83 -28.41
CA ARG A 233 -9.24 -53.77 -28.07
C ARG A 233 -9.98 -54.31 -29.28
N ASN A 234 -9.98 -53.59 -30.40
CA ASN A 234 -10.65 -54.01 -31.64
C ASN A 234 -9.74 -54.81 -32.58
N ALA A 235 -8.48 -55.06 -32.19
CA ALA A 235 -7.48 -55.78 -32.97
C ALA A 235 -7.23 -57.25 -32.51
N ILE A 236 -8.03 -57.77 -31.57
CA ILE A 236 -8.02 -59.16 -31.10
C ILE A 236 -9.40 -59.78 -31.31
#